data_AF-A0A1G5W315-F1
#
_entry.id   AF-A0A1G5W315-F1
#
_cell.length_a   1.000
_cell.length_b   1.000
_cell.length_c   1.000
_cell.angle_alpha   90.00
_cell.angle_beta   90.00
_cell.angle_gamma   90.00
#
_symmetry.space_group_name_H-M   'P 1'
#
loop_
_entity.id
_entity.type
_entity.pdbx_description
1 polymer ?
#
loop_
_entity_poly.entity_id
_entity_poly.type
_entity_poly.pdbx_seq_one_letter_code
_entity_poly.pdbx_strand_id
1 'polypeptide(L)'
;MDLIFDISALASDKEEFTDSKKDVLKYLKIIGVDSRFISYTPQKIYINNLRFSKFSRKRQETFNGRYPDIEVVRNSLFQKICSKAAKSLSDIKPNSRILIPEDNFMVNVIMEPYMRKYGVKLVIDGEYDLIANPLVLDYEVNQIFSTIFAGEGLEFNKRENEVYPLINVPLDWINSFLEMDGRLKMENENSNELASSFMEFLEDVAPQYRENVLKAADYIEEKLYPLNYLE
;
A
#
# COMPACT_ATOMS: atom_id res chain seq x y z
N MET A 1 -9.61 15.82 38.26
CA MET A 1 -9.13 16.85 37.32
C MET A 1 -9.24 16.25 35.94
N ASP A 2 -10.43 16.38 35.34
CA ASP A 2 -10.66 16.00 33.96
C ASP A 2 -10.38 17.22 33.09
N LEU A 3 -9.30 17.18 32.31
CA LEU A 3 -9.15 18.10 31.18
C LEU A 3 -10.15 17.67 30.11
N ILE A 4 -11.38 18.13 30.26
CA ILE A 4 -12.32 18.26 29.15
C ILE A 4 -11.67 19.28 28.22
N PHE A 5 -11.04 18.79 27.14
CA PHE A 5 -10.67 19.62 26.00
C PHE A 5 -11.97 20.23 25.48
N ASP A 6 -12.19 21.49 25.86
CA ASP A 6 -13.35 22.24 25.47
C ASP A 6 -13.23 22.59 23.99
N ILE A 7 -13.84 21.76 23.14
CA ILE A 7 -13.90 21.93 21.69
C ILE A 7 -14.60 23.26 21.34
N SER A 8 -15.34 23.87 22.27
CA SER A 8 -15.96 25.19 22.07
C SER A 8 -14.94 26.32 21.93
N ALA A 9 -13.72 26.18 22.47
CA ALA A 9 -12.69 27.22 22.39
C ALA A 9 -11.99 27.30 21.02
N LEU A 10 -12.15 26.30 20.16
CA LEU A 10 -11.71 26.31 18.75
C LEU A 10 -12.80 26.84 17.80
N ALA A 11 -14.00 27.12 18.30
CA ALA A 11 -15.11 27.68 17.52
C ALA A 11 -15.09 29.22 17.45
N SER A 12 -14.09 29.88 18.05
CA SER A 12 -13.98 31.34 18.12
C SER A 12 -13.34 31.98 16.89
N ASP A 13 -12.62 31.22 16.08
CA ASP A 13 -12.24 31.61 14.73
C ASP A 13 -13.08 30.78 13.76
N LYS A 14 -13.97 31.42 13.00
CA LYS A 14 -14.65 30.78 11.86
C LYS A 14 -13.61 30.49 10.77
N GLU A 15 -12.72 29.53 10.99
CA GLU A 15 -11.96 28.94 9.92
C GLU A 15 -12.94 28.20 9.01
N GLU A 16 -13.21 28.78 7.85
CA GLU A 16 -13.97 28.13 6.79
C GLU A 16 -13.12 26.98 6.24
N PHE A 17 -13.37 25.74 6.70
CA PHE A 17 -12.80 24.57 6.05
C PHE A 17 -13.43 24.39 4.67
N THR A 18 -12.58 24.26 3.65
CA THR A 18 -12.96 23.84 2.29
C THR A 18 -12.84 22.33 2.13
N ASP A 19 -13.24 21.80 0.97
CA ASP A 19 -13.01 20.39 0.60
C ASP A 19 -11.57 20.13 0.10
N SER A 20 -10.67 21.10 0.26
CA SER A 20 -9.26 20.90 -0.08
C SER A 20 -8.63 19.80 0.78
N LYS A 21 -7.72 19.02 0.20
CA LYS A 21 -6.94 17.99 0.91
C LYS A 21 -6.34 18.50 2.22
N LYS A 22 -5.84 19.74 2.22
CA LYS A 22 -5.20 20.37 3.39
C LYS A 22 -6.21 20.54 4.53
N ASP A 23 -7.40 21.05 4.23
CA ASP A 23 -8.43 21.33 5.22
C ASP A 23 -9.08 20.05 5.77
N VAL A 24 -9.32 19.07 4.91
CA VAL A 24 -9.81 17.74 5.33
C VAL A 24 -8.82 17.09 6.30
N LEU A 25 -7.53 17.06 5.96
CA LEU A 25 -6.49 16.50 6.82
C LEU A 25 -6.29 17.29 8.12
N LYS A 26 -6.43 18.63 8.08
CA LYS A 26 -6.41 19.48 9.28
C LYS A 26 -7.57 19.15 10.20
N TYR A 27 -8.78 19.01 9.65
CA TYR A 27 -9.98 18.68 10.42
C TYR A 27 -9.88 17.30 11.07
N LEU A 28 -9.41 16.29 10.34
CA LEU A 28 -9.13 14.95 10.89
C LEU A 28 -8.21 15.01 12.12
N LYS A 29 -7.15 15.83 12.05
CA LYS A 29 -6.24 16.05 13.18
C LYS A 29 -6.95 16.71 14.37
N ILE A 30 -7.82 17.71 14.12
CA ILE A 30 -8.60 18.41 15.16
C ILE A 30 -9.51 17.43 15.91
N ILE A 31 -10.20 16.54 15.20
CA ILE A 31 -11.06 15.52 15.83
C ILE A 31 -10.26 14.35 16.45
N GLY A 32 -8.93 14.39 16.39
CA GLY A 32 -8.03 13.43 17.02
C GLY A 32 -7.80 12.14 16.23
N VAL A 33 -7.98 12.17 14.91
CA VAL A 33 -7.61 11.09 13.98
C VAL A 33 -6.13 11.25 13.58
N ASP A 34 -5.37 10.16 13.66
CA ASP A 34 -4.00 10.13 13.16
C ASP A 34 -4.01 9.83 11.65
N SER A 35 -3.86 10.89 10.85
CA SER A 35 -3.93 10.82 9.40
C SER A 35 -2.77 10.04 8.76
N ARG A 36 -1.74 9.65 9.52
CA ARG A 36 -0.67 8.77 9.02
C ARG A 36 -1.14 7.33 8.79
N PHE A 37 -2.32 6.96 9.30
CA PHE A 37 -2.87 5.60 9.21
C PHE A 37 -4.18 5.54 8.44
N ILE A 38 -4.42 6.54 7.59
CA ILE A 38 -5.51 6.59 6.62
C ILE A 38 -4.93 7.04 5.28
N SER A 39 -5.58 6.65 4.19
CA SER A 39 -5.33 7.16 2.85
C SER A 39 -6.47 8.07 2.43
N TYR A 40 -6.16 9.28 2.00
CA TYR A 40 -7.13 10.26 1.52
C TYR A 40 -7.20 10.28 -0.01
N THR A 41 -8.41 10.22 -0.54
CA THR A 41 -8.79 10.62 -1.89
C THR A 41 -9.90 11.66 -1.82
N PRO A 42 -10.19 12.41 -2.90
CA PRO A 42 -11.24 13.44 -2.86
C PRO A 42 -12.63 12.88 -2.52
N GLN A 43 -12.91 11.62 -2.85
CA GLN A 43 -14.20 10.98 -2.60
C GLN A 43 -14.21 10.05 -1.39
N LYS A 44 -13.04 9.52 -0.98
CA LYS A 44 -12.95 8.43 0.00
C LYS A 44 -11.79 8.61 0.97
N ILE A 45 -12.02 8.28 2.24
CA ILE A 45 -10.97 8.06 3.23
C ILE A 45 -10.91 6.58 3.56
N TYR A 46 -9.81 5.93 3.18
CA TYR A 46 -9.56 4.54 3.51
C TYR A 46 -8.83 4.43 4.84
N ILE A 47 -9.34 3.60 5.75
CA ILE A 47 -8.65 3.34 7.03
C ILE A 47 -7.63 2.22 6.84
N ASN A 48 -6.35 2.55 6.92
CA ASN A 48 -5.26 1.59 6.69
C ASN A 48 -4.97 0.76 7.94
N ASN A 49 -5.11 1.39 9.11
CA ASN A 49 -5.03 0.70 10.40
C ASN A 49 -6.02 1.32 11.38
N LEU A 50 -6.99 0.53 11.83
CA LEU A 50 -8.03 1.03 12.71
C LEU A 50 -7.51 1.47 14.09
N ARG A 51 -6.61 0.68 14.68
CA ARG A 51 -6.08 0.97 16.02
C ARG A 51 -5.26 2.26 16.01
N PHE A 52 -4.37 2.41 15.02
CA PHE A 52 -3.43 3.52 14.98
C PHE A 52 -4.02 4.81 14.41
N SER A 53 -4.97 4.72 13.48
CA SER A 53 -5.71 5.92 13.00
C SER A 53 -6.52 6.58 14.10
N LYS A 54 -6.90 5.83 15.15
CA LYS A 54 -7.82 6.28 16.19
C LYS A 54 -9.16 6.76 15.63
N PHE A 55 -9.53 6.37 14.41
CA PHE A 55 -10.77 6.80 13.77
C PHE A 55 -11.95 5.96 14.30
N SER A 56 -12.47 6.33 15.47
CA SER A 56 -13.62 5.66 16.09
C SER A 56 -14.92 5.95 15.34
N ARG A 57 -15.99 5.18 15.62
CA ARG A 57 -17.34 5.44 15.07
C ARG A 57 -17.83 6.85 15.42
N LYS A 58 -17.65 7.28 16.67
CA LYS A 58 -17.96 8.65 17.11
C LYS A 58 -17.22 9.73 16.31
N ARG A 59 -15.92 9.52 16.04
CA ARG A 59 -15.13 10.44 15.20
C ARG A 59 -15.59 10.44 13.75
N GLN A 60 -15.99 9.28 13.22
CA GLN A 60 -16.57 9.15 11.89
C GLN A 60 -17.89 9.91 11.79
N GLU A 61 -18.77 9.81 12.77
CA GLU A 61 -20.01 10.62 12.82
C GLU A 61 -19.71 12.13 12.83
N THR A 62 -18.73 12.54 13.64
CA THR A 62 -18.28 13.96 13.68
C THR A 62 -17.72 14.39 12.32
N PHE A 63 -16.92 13.52 11.68
CA PHE A 63 -16.36 13.79 10.35
C PHE A 63 -17.44 13.91 9.28
N ASN A 64 -18.37 12.96 9.23
CA ASN A 64 -19.46 12.94 8.25
C ASN A 64 -20.39 14.16 8.40
N GLY A 65 -20.53 14.71 9.62
CA GLY A 65 -21.27 15.94 9.84
C GLY A 65 -20.64 17.17 9.17
N ARG A 66 -19.32 17.16 8.93
CA ARG A 66 -18.59 18.23 8.23
C ARG A 66 -18.38 17.94 6.75
N TYR A 67 -18.03 16.70 6.40
CA TYR A 67 -17.73 16.26 5.04
C TYR A 67 -18.65 15.09 4.65
N PRO A 68 -19.93 15.33 4.38
CA PRO A 68 -20.90 14.28 4.08
C PRO A 68 -20.61 13.55 2.76
N ASP A 69 -19.95 14.23 1.82
CA ASP A 69 -19.66 13.70 0.48
C ASP A 69 -18.39 12.85 0.42
N ILE A 70 -17.61 12.79 1.51
CA ILE A 70 -16.40 11.98 1.61
C ILE A 70 -16.72 10.70 2.38
N GLU A 71 -16.73 9.57 1.68
CA GLU A 71 -17.03 8.28 2.29
C GLU A 71 -15.85 7.77 3.13
N VAL A 72 -16.12 7.33 4.36
CA VAL A 72 -15.11 6.67 5.21
C VAL A 72 -15.18 5.15 5.04
N VAL A 73 -14.20 4.61 4.31
CA VAL A 73 -14.09 3.19 3.98
C VAL A 73 -13.36 2.43 5.09
N ARG A 74 -14.12 1.59 5.81
CA ARG A 74 -13.61 0.71 6.86
C ARG A 74 -13.63 -0.75 6.40
N ASN A 75 -12.71 -1.10 5.52
CA ASN A 75 -12.60 -2.44 4.94
C ASN A 75 -11.46 -3.24 5.62
N SER A 76 -11.77 -4.44 6.11
CA SER A 76 -10.80 -5.30 6.82
C SER A 76 -9.76 -5.92 5.88
N LEU A 77 -10.13 -6.24 4.65
CA LEU A 77 -9.21 -6.73 3.62
C LEU A 77 -8.21 -5.64 3.22
N PHE A 78 -8.67 -4.41 3.01
CA PHE A 78 -7.78 -3.27 2.77
C PHE A 78 -6.78 -3.03 3.91
N GLN A 79 -7.21 -3.18 5.17
CA GLN A 79 -6.32 -3.09 6.33
C GLN A 79 -5.27 -4.21 6.36
N LYS A 80 -5.64 -5.43 5.94
CA LYS A 80 -4.70 -6.54 5.77
C LYS A 80 -3.68 -6.26 4.67
N ILE A 81 -4.13 -5.76 3.52
CA ILE A 81 -3.28 -5.33 2.40
C ILE A 81 -2.27 -4.28 2.89
N CYS A 82 -2.73 -3.22 3.57
CA CYS A 82 -1.86 -2.19 4.12
C CYS A 82 -0.83 -2.74 5.11
N SER A 83 -1.22 -3.71 5.92
CA SER A 83 -0.33 -4.34 6.90
C SER A 83 0.75 -5.20 6.25
N LYS A 84 0.43 -5.87 5.13
CA LYS A 84 1.40 -6.62 4.33
C LYS A 84 2.32 -5.68 3.54
N ALA A 85 1.76 -4.68 2.88
CA ALA A 85 2.49 -3.66 2.13
C ALA A 85 3.52 -2.90 2.99
N ALA A 86 3.18 -2.60 4.25
CA ALA A 86 4.08 -1.88 5.15
C ALA A 86 5.43 -2.57 5.38
N LYS A 87 5.55 -3.89 5.15
CA LYS A 87 6.82 -4.62 5.30
C LYS A 87 7.87 -4.20 4.27
N SER A 88 7.47 -4.09 3.00
CA SER A 88 8.35 -3.69 1.89
C SER A 88 8.52 -2.16 1.76
N LEU A 89 7.87 -1.39 2.62
CA LEU A 89 7.93 0.08 2.63
C LEU A 89 8.66 0.63 3.87
N SER A 90 9.27 -0.25 4.66
CA SER A 90 9.93 0.12 5.92
C SER A 90 11.23 0.90 5.72
N ASP A 91 11.92 0.66 4.60
CA ASP A 91 13.22 1.26 4.28
C ASP A 91 13.13 2.54 3.42
N ILE A 92 11.92 3.09 3.24
CA ILE A 92 11.75 4.35 2.50
C ILE A 92 12.47 5.48 3.26
N LYS A 93 13.45 6.08 2.59
CA LYS A 93 14.17 7.24 3.12
C LYS A 93 13.21 8.43 3.30
N PRO A 94 13.25 9.14 4.45
CA PRO A 94 12.45 10.34 4.65
C PRO A 94 12.69 11.40 3.58
N ASN A 95 11.65 12.15 3.24
CA ASN A 95 11.65 13.25 2.26
C ASN A 95 12.01 12.87 0.81
N SER A 96 12.11 11.57 0.48
CA SER A 96 12.36 11.11 -0.88
C SER A 96 11.24 11.51 -1.85
N ARG A 97 11.60 11.74 -3.11
CA ARG A 97 10.67 11.86 -4.24
C ARG A 97 10.45 10.48 -4.85
N ILE A 98 9.21 10.01 -4.85
CA ILE A 98 8.85 8.69 -5.35
C ILE A 98 7.94 8.86 -6.56
N LEU A 99 8.41 8.38 -7.72
CA LEU A 99 7.62 8.30 -8.94
C LEU A 99 6.53 7.24 -8.74
N ILE A 100 5.26 7.61 -8.93
CA ILE A 100 4.12 6.71 -8.82
C ILE A 100 3.44 6.51 -10.18
N PRO A 101 3.00 5.28 -10.51
CA PRO A 101 2.20 5.03 -11.71
C PRO A 101 0.84 5.75 -11.63
N GLU A 102 0.52 6.54 -12.66
CA GLU A 102 -0.75 7.28 -12.74
C GLU A 102 -1.96 6.31 -12.70
N ASP A 103 -1.87 5.22 -13.45
CA ASP A 103 -2.95 4.25 -13.65
C ASP A 103 -2.94 3.07 -12.65
N ASN A 104 -2.31 3.21 -11.47
CA ASN A 104 -2.37 2.18 -10.42
C ASN A 104 -2.98 2.70 -9.12
N PHE A 105 -4.30 2.52 -8.99
CA PHE A 105 -5.05 2.92 -7.80
C PHE A 105 -4.46 2.35 -6.49
N MET A 106 -4.08 1.08 -6.47
CA MET A 106 -3.61 0.42 -5.25
C MET A 106 -2.30 1.01 -4.73
N VAL A 107 -1.32 1.20 -5.62
CA VAL A 107 -0.06 1.88 -5.28
C VAL A 107 -0.34 3.29 -4.79
N ASN A 108 -1.16 4.05 -5.53
CA ASN A 108 -1.48 5.43 -5.18
C ASN A 108 -2.10 5.55 -3.78
N VAL A 109 -3.09 4.72 -3.46
CA VAL A 109 -3.75 4.74 -2.15
C VAL A 109 -2.82 4.25 -1.05
N ILE A 110 -2.02 3.20 -1.25
CA ILE A 110 -1.10 2.68 -0.22
C ILE A 110 0.02 3.68 0.09
N MET A 111 0.53 4.39 -0.91
CA MET A 111 1.63 5.32 -0.78
C MET A 111 1.21 6.68 -0.22
N GLU A 112 -0.05 7.09 -0.42
CA GLU A 112 -0.60 8.37 0.07
C GLU A 112 -0.26 8.73 1.53
N PRO A 113 -0.44 7.85 2.54
CA PRO A 113 -0.09 8.16 3.93
C PRO A 113 1.41 8.36 4.17
N TYR A 114 2.28 7.84 3.31
CA TYR A 114 3.73 7.95 3.49
C TYR A 114 4.18 9.40 3.36
N MET A 115 3.44 10.24 2.63
CA MET A 115 3.67 11.69 2.59
C MET A 115 3.62 12.31 3.98
N ARG A 116 2.79 11.75 4.88
CA ARG A 116 2.65 12.22 6.27
C ARG A 116 3.51 11.43 7.26
N LYS A 117 3.80 10.16 7.00
CA LYS A 117 4.67 9.34 7.86
C LYS A 117 6.14 9.75 7.78
N TYR A 118 6.63 9.98 6.55
CA TYR A 118 8.05 10.16 6.27
C TYR A 118 8.35 11.43 5.46
N GLY A 119 7.34 12.25 5.15
CA GLY A 119 7.53 13.47 4.37
C GLY A 119 7.81 13.23 2.89
N VAL A 120 7.55 12.02 2.37
CA VAL A 120 7.84 11.68 0.96
C VAL A 120 6.99 12.54 0.02
N LYS A 121 7.53 12.81 -1.16
CA LYS A 121 6.82 13.51 -2.24
C LYS A 121 6.48 12.51 -3.32
N LEU A 122 5.20 12.26 -3.54
CA LEU A 122 4.74 11.43 -4.65
C LEU A 122 4.66 12.30 -5.91
N VAL A 123 5.28 11.86 -7.00
CA VAL A 123 5.34 12.58 -8.28
C VAL A 123 4.87 11.66 -9.41
N ILE A 124 4.23 12.22 -10.43
CA ILE A 124 3.76 11.47 -11.62
C ILE A 124 4.79 11.57 -12.75
N ASP A 125 5.56 12.65 -12.79
CA ASP A 125 6.61 12.92 -13.75
C ASP A 125 7.77 13.72 -13.11
N GLY A 126 8.82 13.97 -13.90
CA GLY A 126 9.96 14.80 -13.50
C GLY A 126 11.04 14.06 -12.69
N GLU A 127 11.72 14.80 -11.80
CA GLU A 127 12.83 14.28 -11.00
C GLU A 127 12.36 13.46 -9.80
N TYR A 128 12.86 12.22 -9.68
CA TYR A 128 12.57 11.29 -8.60
C TYR A 128 13.83 10.61 -8.08
N ASP A 129 13.77 10.14 -6.82
CA ASP A 129 14.82 9.36 -6.18
C ASP A 129 14.53 7.85 -6.26
N LEU A 130 13.24 7.49 -6.20
CA LEU A 130 12.75 6.12 -6.20
C LEU A 130 11.55 5.98 -7.14
N ILE A 131 11.29 4.76 -7.63
CA ILE A 131 10.10 4.42 -8.41
C ILE A 131 9.25 3.43 -7.61
N ALA A 132 7.95 3.70 -7.48
CA ALA A 132 6.99 2.77 -6.89
C ALA A 132 6.55 1.74 -7.94
N ASN A 133 7.15 0.56 -7.91
CA ASN A 133 6.84 -0.52 -8.83
C ASN A 133 5.57 -1.28 -8.35
N PRO A 134 4.52 -1.40 -9.20
CA PRO A 134 3.26 -2.05 -8.84
C PRO A 134 3.31 -3.59 -8.78
N LEU A 135 4.49 -4.20 -8.93
CA LEU A 135 4.68 -5.65 -8.86
C LEU A 135 4.03 -6.25 -7.61
N VAL A 136 3.18 -7.26 -7.83
CA VAL A 136 2.44 -7.99 -6.79
C VAL A 136 3.07 -9.36 -6.56
N LEU A 137 2.73 -10.00 -5.43
CA LEU A 137 3.30 -11.30 -5.02
C LEU A 137 3.16 -12.37 -6.11
N ASP A 138 1.95 -12.56 -6.63
CA ASP A 138 1.65 -13.60 -7.61
C ASP A 138 2.43 -13.44 -8.91
N TYR A 139 2.64 -12.20 -9.37
CA TYR A 139 3.36 -11.95 -10.61
C TYR A 139 4.84 -12.27 -10.45
N GLU A 140 5.43 -11.91 -9.32
CA GLU A 140 6.81 -12.24 -9.01
C GLU A 140 7.02 -13.75 -8.90
N VAL A 141 6.13 -14.45 -8.19
CA VAL A 141 6.20 -15.92 -8.06
C VAL A 141 6.02 -16.60 -9.42
N ASN A 142 5.14 -16.09 -10.27
CA ASN A 142 4.97 -16.58 -11.64
C ASN A 142 6.26 -16.42 -12.45
N GLN A 143 6.92 -15.26 -12.38
CA GLN A 143 8.19 -15.01 -13.06
C GLN A 143 9.32 -15.92 -12.56
N ILE A 144 9.42 -16.11 -11.24
CA ILE A 144 10.39 -17.04 -10.63
C ILE A 144 10.19 -18.47 -11.18
N PHE A 145 8.96 -18.97 -11.22
CA PHE A 145 8.73 -20.31 -11.79
C PHE A 145 8.97 -20.35 -13.30
N SER A 146 8.63 -19.29 -14.02
CA SER A 146 8.84 -19.20 -15.47
C SER A 146 10.30 -19.35 -15.84
N THR A 147 11.18 -18.61 -15.16
CA THR A 147 12.65 -18.64 -15.37
C THR A 147 13.25 -19.98 -14.97
N ILE A 148 12.77 -20.59 -13.87
CA ILE A 148 13.16 -21.96 -13.48
C ILE A 148 12.78 -22.98 -14.56
N PHE A 149 11.56 -22.92 -15.09
CA PHE A 149 11.08 -23.85 -16.11
C PHE A 149 11.75 -23.65 -17.47
N ALA A 150 12.16 -22.43 -17.80
CA ALA A 150 12.98 -22.13 -18.97
C ALA A 150 14.43 -22.65 -18.83
N GLY A 151 14.85 -23.04 -17.62
CA GLY A 151 16.23 -23.46 -17.34
C GLY A 151 17.20 -22.29 -17.20
N GLU A 152 16.69 -21.07 -17.06
CA GLU A 152 17.47 -19.83 -16.93
C GLU A 152 17.93 -19.58 -15.48
N GLY A 153 17.35 -20.32 -14.52
CA GLY A 153 17.66 -20.20 -13.10
C GLY A 153 16.78 -19.17 -12.40
N LEU A 154 17.34 -18.43 -11.44
CA LEU A 154 16.64 -17.34 -10.75
C LEU A 154 17.15 -16.00 -11.29
N GLU A 155 16.24 -15.18 -11.81
CA GLU A 155 16.51 -13.80 -12.16
C GLU A 155 16.06 -12.85 -11.05
N PHE A 156 17.00 -12.08 -10.52
CA PHE A 156 16.74 -11.10 -9.48
C PHE A 156 16.45 -9.73 -10.11
N ASN A 157 15.16 -9.47 -10.34
CA ASN A 157 14.70 -8.28 -11.07
C ASN A 157 14.48 -7.05 -10.18
N LYS A 158 14.73 -7.17 -8.87
CA LYS A 158 14.58 -6.07 -7.92
C LYS A 158 15.69 -5.05 -8.13
N ARG A 159 15.33 -3.78 -8.23
CA ARG A 159 16.26 -2.67 -8.45
C ARG A 159 16.40 -1.83 -7.20
N GLU A 160 17.61 -1.38 -6.92
CA GLU A 160 17.91 -0.56 -5.73
C GLU A 160 17.17 0.78 -5.70
N ASN A 161 16.81 1.32 -6.87
CA ASN A 161 16.06 2.57 -7.01
C ASN A 161 14.54 2.37 -7.09
N GLU A 162 14.04 1.18 -6.78
CA GLU A 162 12.62 0.86 -6.77
C GLU A 162 12.13 0.52 -5.36
N VAL A 163 10.87 0.84 -5.10
CA VAL A 163 10.13 0.35 -3.93
C VAL A 163 8.95 -0.47 -4.45
N TYR A 164 8.63 -1.55 -3.74
CA TYR A 164 7.60 -2.50 -4.19
C TYR A 164 6.44 -2.58 -3.17
N PRO A 165 5.45 -1.68 -3.24
CA PRO A 165 4.38 -1.59 -2.25
C PRO A 165 3.51 -2.85 -2.18
N LEU A 166 3.42 -3.62 -3.26
CA LEU A 166 2.50 -4.76 -3.38
C LEU A 166 3.20 -6.13 -3.43
N ILE A 167 4.53 -6.19 -3.36
CA ILE A 167 5.29 -7.45 -3.53
C ILE A 167 4.93 -8.54 -2.52
N ASN A 168 4.42 -8.15 -1.35
CA ASN A 168 4.01 -9.06 -0.28
C ASN A 168 2.50 -9.30 -0.23
N VAL A 169 1.76 -8.78 -1.22
CA VAL A 169 0.29 -8.78 -1.25
C VAL A 169 -0.19 -9.72 -2.36
N PRO A 170 -1.01 -10.73 -2.02
CA PRO A 170 -1.64 -11.60 -3.00
C PRO A 170 -2.54 -10.84 -3.98
N LEU A 171 -2.56 -11.27 -5.24
CA LEU A 171 -3.38 -10.68 -6.30
C LEU A 171 -4.88 -10.82 -6.01
N ASP A 172 -5.31 -11.96 -5.49
CA ASP A 172 -6.71 -12.24 -5.14
C ASP A 172 -7.24 -11.24 -4.09
N TRP A 173 -6.42 -10.86 -3.11
CA TRP A 173 -6.76 -9.84 -2.11
C TRP A 173 -6.94 -8.48 -2.76
N ILE A 174 -6.04 -8.12 -3.67
CA ILE A 174 -6.11 -6.85 -4.40
C ILE A 174 -7.38 -6.82 -5.26
N ASN A 175 -7.61 -7.84 -6.08
CA ASN A 175 -8.75 -7.91 -6.98
C ASN A 175 -10.08 -7.98 -6.25
N SER A 176 -10.15 -8.70 -5.13
CA SER A 176 -11.35 -8.73 -4.27
C SER A 176 -11.64 -7.36 -3.66
N PHE A 177 -10.62 -6.63 -3.22
CA PHE A 177 -10.82 -5.28 -2.69
C PHE A 177 -11.23 -4.29 -3.79
N LEU A 178 -10.60 -4.33 -4.96
CA LEU A 178 -10.95 -3.49 -6.10
C LEU A 178 -12.40 -3.70 -6.53
N GLU A 179 -12.85 -4.96 -6.61
CA GLU A 179 -14.23 -5.31 -6.92
C GLU A 179 -15.20 -4.75 -5.86
N MET A 180 -14.90 -4.91 -4.57
CA MET A 180 -15.70 -4.31 -3.48
C MET A 180 -15.74 -2.78 -3.54
N ASP A 181 -14.69 -2.14 -4.05
CA ASP A 181 -14.60 -0.67 -4.20
C ASP A 181 -15.18 -0.16 -5.52
N GLY A 182 -15.72 -1.04 -6.37
CA GLY A 182 -16.32 -0.71 -7.67
C GLY A 182 -15.30 -0.38 -8.76
N ARG A 183 -14.10 -0.99 -8.70
CA ARG A 183 -12.99 -0.73 -9.62
C ARG A 183 -12.65 -1.95 -10.47
N LEU A 184 -11.97 -1.71 -11.59
CA LEU A 184 -11.44 -2.75 -12.45
C LEU A 184 -10.37 -3.57 -11.72
N LYS A 185 -10.33 -4.86 -12.02
CA LYS A 185 -9.32 -5.80 -11.49
C LYS A 185 -7.97 -5.53 -12.15
N MET A 186 -6.91 -5.88 -11.44
CA MET A 186 -5.57 -5.97 -12.02
C MET A 186 -5.47 -7.26 -12.83
N GLU A 187 -4.98 -7.13 -14.06
CA GLU A 187 -4.70 -8.23 -14.98
C GLU A 187 -3.19 -8.31 -15.23
N ASN A 188 -2.70 -9.53 -15.42
CA ASN A 188 -1.34 -9.76 -15.89
C ASN A 188 -1.40 -10.30 -17.32
N GLU A 189 -1.19 -9.43 -18.28
CA GLU A 189 -1.15 -9.82 -19.69
C GLU A 189 0.05 -10.72 -20.01
N ASN A 190 1.07 -10.75 -19.15
CA ASN A 190 2.35 -11.44 -19.39
C ASN A 190 2.58 -12.64 -18.47
N SER A 191 1.52 -13.26 -17.92
CA SER A 191 1.68 -14.47 -17.08
C SER A 191 2.02 -15.69 -17.93
N ASN A 192 3.01 -16.48 -17.51
CA ASN A 192 3.32 -17.76 -18.15
C ASN A 192 2.31 -18.83 -17.73
N GLU A 193 1.68 -19.51 -18.70
CA GLU A 193 0.62 -20.48 -18.45
C GLU A 193 1.08 -21.70 -17.66
N LEU A 194 2.29 -22.23 -17.93
CA LEU A 194 2.84 -23.37 -17.20
C LEU A 194 3.12 -22.99 -15.74
N ALA A 195 3.69 -21.80 -15.50
CA ALA A 195 3.89 -21.28 -14.16
C ALA A 195 2.56 -21.07 -13.43
N SER A 196 1.55 -20.53 -14.10
CA SER A 196 0.20 -20.34 -13.53
C SER A 196 -0.44 -21.67 -13.14
N SER A 197 -0.38 -22.69 -14.01
CA SER A 197 -0.92 -24.02 -13.72
C SER A 197 -0.19 -24.68 -12.53
N PHE A 198 1.13 -24.52 -12.44
CA PHE A 198 1.90 -25.04 -11.32
C PHE A 198 1.58 -24.32 -10.00
N MET A 199 1.40 -23.00 -10.06
CA MET A 199 0.96 -22.17 -8.94
C MET A 199 -0.41 -22.61 -8.40
N GLU A 200 -1.36 -22.90 -9.27
CA GLU A 200 -2.67 -23.44 -8.88
C GLU A 200 -2.53 -24.79 -8.18
N PHE A 201 -1.71 -25.70 -8.74
CA PHE A 201 -1.43 -26.99 -8.11
C PHE A 201 -0.82 -26.83 -6.70
N LEU A 202 0.14 -25.91 -6.53
CA LEU A 202 0.78 -25.68 -5.24
C LEU A 202 -0.16 -25.06 -4.19
N GLU A 203 -1.19 -24.34 -4.61
CA GLU A 203 -2.15 -23.74 -3.70
C GLU A 203 -2.92 -24.80 -2.89
N ASP A 204 -3.29 -25.91 -3.54
CA ASP A 204 -3.96 -27.04 -2.91
C ASP A 204 -3.06 -27.81 -1.95
N VAL A 205 -1.75 -27.84 -2.22
CA VAL A 205 -0.77 -28.61 -1.44
C VAL A 205 -0.19 -27.80 -0.28
N ALA A 206 0.09 -26.52 -0.51
CA ALA A 206 0.81 -25.65 0.41
C ALA A 206 0.30 -24.20 0.32
N PRO A 207 -0.71 -23.80 1.11
CA PRO A 207 -1.38 -22.49 0.96
C PRO A 207 -0.48 -21.24 1.09
N GLN A 208 0.70 -21.36 1.71
CA GLN A 208 1.67 -20.28 1.90
C GLN A 208 2.85 -20.35 0.93
N TYR A 209 2.75 -21.16 -0.13
CA TYR A 209 3.88 -21.38 -1.04
C TYR A 209 4.37 -20.07 -1.66
N ARG A 210 3.46 -19.15 -2.04
CA ARG A 210 3.83 -17.87 -2.67
C ARG A 210 4.79 -17.07 -1.81
N GLU A 211 4.48 -16.89 -0.52
CA GLU A 211 5.39 -16.20 0.40
C GLU A 211 6.66 -16.98 0.68
N ASN A 212 6.61 -18.31 0.66
CA ASN A 212 7.79 -19.13 0.88
C ASN A 212 8.74 -19.08 -0.32
N VAL A 213 8.21 -19.09 -1.55
CA VAL A 213 8.99 -18.93 -2.79
C VAL A 213 9.66 -17.56 -2.81
N LEU A 214 8.91 -16.49 -2.56
CA LEU A 214 9.48 -15.14 -2.53
C LEU A 214 10.59 -15.02 -1.47
N LYS A 215 10.36 -15.51 -0.24
CA LYS A 215 11.39 -15.51 0.80
C LYS A 215 12.61 -16.34 0.45
N ALA A 216 12.43 -17.47 -0.23
CA ALA A 216 13.54 -18.31 -0.66
C ALA A 216 14.36 -17.60 -1.73
N ALA A 217 13.70 -16.94 -2.70
CA ALA A 217 14.37 -16.12 -3.70
C ALA A 217 15.16 -14.97 -3.04
N ASP A 218 14.52 -14.21 -2.15
CA ASP A 218 15.17 -13.11 -1.40
C ASP A 218 16.38 -13.61 -0.60
N TYR A 219 16.26 -14.78 0.05
CA TYR A 219 17.38 -15.36 0.79
C TYR A 219 18.56 -15.74 -0.12
N ILE A 220 18.27 -16.31 -1.30
CA ILE A 220 19.31 -16.67 -2.28
C ILE A 220 20.01 -15.39 -2.77
N GLU A 221 19.24 -14.37 -3.14
CA GLU A 221 19.74 -13.07 -3.61
C GLU A 221 20.65 -12.40 -2.57
N GLU A 222 20.19 -12.29 -1.32
CA GLU A 222 20.91 -11.54 -0.29
C GLU A 222 22.08 -12.30 0.33
N LYS A 223 21.99 -13.64 0.42
CA LYS A 223 22.93 -14.43 1.24
C LYS A 223 23.82 -15.36 0.45
N LEU A 224 23.35 -15.90 -0.68
CA LEU A 224 24.06 -16.94 -1.41
C LEU A 224 24.69 -16.42 -2.70
N TYR A 225 24.01 -15.52 -3.40
CA TYR A 225 24.54 -14.93 -4.63
C TYR A 225 25.84 -14.12 -4.42
N PRO A 226 25.99 -13.30 -3.35
CA PRO A 226 27.22 -12.55 -3.11
C PRO A 226 28.42 -13.43 -2.72
N LEU A 227 28.18 -14.65 -2.23
CA LEU A 227 29.23 -15.60 -1.84
C LEU A 227 29.90 -16.27 -3.05
N ASN A 228 29.17 -16.43 -4.15
CA ASN A 228 29.67 -17.08 -5.37
C ASN A 228 30.63 -16.21 -6.20
N TYR A 229 30.85 -14.95 -5.83
CA TYR A 229 31.81 -14.03 -6.47
C TYR A 229 33.05 -13.76 -5.61
N LEU A 230 33.22 -14.49 -4.49
CA LEU A 230 34.36 -14.40 -3.59
C LEU A 230 35.30 -15.63 -3.65
N GLU A 231 35.09 -16.54 -4.61
CA GLU A 231 35.96 -17.70 -4.87
C GLU A 231 36.85 -17.50 -6.11
#